data_AF-A0AAX2H4K4-F1
#
_entry.id   AF-A0AAX2H4K4-F1
#
_cell.length_a   1.000
_cell.length_b   1.000
_cell.length_c   1.000
_cell.angle_alpha   90.00
_cell.angle_beta   90.00
_cell.angle_gamma   90.00
#
_symmetry.space_group_name_H-M   'P 1'
#
loop_
_entity.id
_entity.type
_entity.pdbx_description
1 polymer ?
#
loop_
_entity_poly.entity_id
_entity_poly.type
_entity_poly.pdbx_seq_one_letter_code
_entity_poly.pdbx_strand_id
1 'polypeptide(L)'
;MNTLFLLMAQYHGQTIVSLSRVCADYFTHLTPANLRTKVSSGEIDLLIVSMELNEKTARGVHLSDLADYIDRQRDRAKLELDRTRKQATKSLSQEPREVEKPEADTFSRPRESNDLSRQPILFIRLAEVKRITGMSTSTIYKMVSQSTFPRQIKLGGRAVAWVRVEVIEWCDLRIKKSRMLKSQN
;
A
#
# COMPACT_ATOMS: atom_id res chain seq x y z
N MET A 1 -20.59 5.40 -1.17
CA MET A 1 -20.56 3.96 -0.87
C MET A 1 -20.55 3.85 0.64
N ASN A 2 -21.57 3.23 1.23
CA ASN A 2 -21.71 3.19 2.68
C ASN A 2 -20.72 2.17 3.25
N THR A 3 -19.72 2.61 4.03
CA THR A 3 -18.71 1.70 4.60
C THR A 3 -19.32 0.71 5.58
N LEU A 4 -20.43 1.05 6.23
CA LEU A 4 -21.16 0.16 7.12
C LEU A 4 -21.53 -1.17 6.44
N PHE A 5 -22.03 -1.11 5.21
CA PHE A 5 -22.44 -2.30 4.47
C PHE A 5 -21.25 -3.25 4.18
N LEU A 6 -20.08 -2.66 3.89
CA LEU A 6 -18.85 -3.43 3.66
C LEU A 6 -18.36 -4.08 4.95
N LEU A 7 -18.40 -3.36 6.07
CA LEU A 7 -18.03 -3.89 7.37
C LEU A 7 -19.00 -4.99 7.83
N MET A 8 -20.30 -4.85 7.55
CA MET A 8 -21.30 -5.88 7.86
C MET A 8 -21.00 -7.18 7.13
N ALA A 9 -20.63 -7.12 5.85
CA ALA A 9 -20.23 -8.29 5.09
C ALA A 9 -18.94 -8.92 5.65
N GLN A 10 -17.94 -8.10 5.98
CA GLN A 10 -16.65 -8.57 6.48
C GLN A 10 -16.74 -9.23 7.87
N TYR A 11 -17.57 -8.69 8.76
CA TYR A 11 -17.75 -9.22 10.12
C TYR A 11 -18.98 -10.13 10.25
N HIS A 12 -19.55 -10.61 9.14
CA HIS A 12 -20.69 -11.52 9.10
C HIS A 12 -21.91 -11.03 9.92
N GLY A 13 -22.18 -9.73 9.93
CA GLY A 13 -23.32 -9.15 10.64
C GLY A 13 -23.17 -9.04 12.16
N GLN A 14 -21.96 -9.21 12.71
CA GLN A 14 -21.71 -8.91 14.13
C GLN A 14 -21.89 -7.40 14.39
N THR A 15 -22.79 -7.04 15.31
CA THR A 15 -23.06 -5.63 15.68
C THR A 15 -21.95 -5.02 16.52
N ILE A 16 -21.33 -5.84 17.38
CA ILE A 16 -20.20 -5.44 18.22
C ILE A 16 -19.00 -6.31 17.88
N VAL A 17 -17.92 -5.67 17.44
CA VAL A 17 -16.67 -6.34 17.08
C VAL A 17 -15.65 -6.13 18.21
N SER A 18 -14.93 -7.19 18.59
CA SER A 18 -13.92 -7.09 19.65
C SER A 18 -12.77 -6.16 19.26
N LEU A 19 -12.27 -5.39 20.23
CA LEU A 19 -11.18 -4.44 19.99
C LEU A 19 -9.93 -5.09 19.39
N SER A 20 -9.61 -6.31 19.82
CA SER A 20 -8.47 -7.08 19.29
C SER A 20 -8.58 -7.36 17.80
N ARG A 21 -9.80 -7.64 17.31
CA ARG A 21 -10.04 -7.94 15.90
C ARG A 21 -9.96 -6.68 15.04
N VAL A 22 -10.61 -5.60 15.47
CA VAL A 22 -10.53 -4.29 14.79
C VAL A 22 -9.08 -3.79 14.73
N CYS A 23 -8.32 -4.00 15.81
CA CYS A 23 -6.92 -3.64 15.89
C CYS A 23 -6.07 -4.40 14.86
N ALA A 24 -6.28 -5.71 14.73
CA ALA A 24 -5.57 -6.54 13.76
C ALA A 24 -5.87 -6.12 12.31
N ASP A 25 -7.12 -5.77 12.01
CA ASP A 25 -7.57 -5.50 10.64
C ASP A 25 -7.23 -4.07 10.17
N TYR A 26 -7.45 -3.05 11.01
CA TYR A 26 -7.33 -1.63 10.62
C TYR A 26 -6.13 -0.91 11.25
N PHE A 27 -5.64 -1.39 12.39
CA PHE A 27 -4.59 -0.74 13.17
C PHE A 27 -3.38 -1.66 13.34
N THR A 28 -2.89 -2.23 12.25
CA THR A 28 -1.76 -3.19 12.23
C THR A 28 -0.47 -2.68 12.88
N HIS A 29 -0.33 -1.37 13.04
CA HIS A 29 0.82 -0.71 13.65
C HIS A 29 0.62 -0.40 15.15
N LEU A 30 -0.57 -0.64 15.70
CA LEU A 30 -0.89 -0.38 17.10
C LEU A 30 -1.24 -1.67 17.84
N THR A 31 -0.93 -1.70 19.14
CA THR A 31 -1.42 -2.75 20.03
C THR A 31 -2.79 -2.38 20.59
N PRO A 32 -3.62 -3.35 21.03
CA PRO A 32 -4.91 -3.06 21.65
C PRO A 32 -4.82 -2.14 22.87
N ALA A 33 -3.69 -2.20 23.60
CA ALA A 33 -3.40 -1.32 24.72
C ALA A 33 -3.16 0.13 24.28
N ASN A 34 -2.38 0.34 23.22
CA ASN A 34 -2.11 1.68 22.68
C ASN A 34 -3.38 2.28 22.04
N LEU A 35 -4.18 1.46 21.37
CA LEU A 35 -5.47 1.89 20.81
C LEU A 35 -6.37 2.43 21.92
N ARG A 36 -6.44 1.74 23.06
CA ARG A 36 -7.18 2.22 24.24
C ARG A 36 -6.65 3.58 24.71
N THR A 37 -5.34 3.73 24.86
CA THR A 37 -4.73 5.00 25.29
C THR A 37 -5.07 6.12 24.32
N LYS A 38 -5.03 5.85 23.01
CA LYS A 38 -5.36 6.82 21.96
C LYS A 38 -6.84 7.19 21.88
N VAL A 39 -7.72 6.25 22.19
CA VAL A 39 -9.16 6.53 22.33
C VAL A 39 -9.39 7.40 23.56
N SER A 40 -8.76 7.08 24.69
CA SER A 40 -8.86 7.88 25.91
C SER A 40 -8.24 9.28 25.77
N SER A 41 -7.18 9.43 24.95
CA SER A 41 -6.57 10.73 24.66
C SER A 41 -7.31 11.54 23.59
N GLY A 42 -8.39 11.01 23.01
CA GLY A 42 -9.18 11.67 21.97
C GLY A 42 -8.49 11.77 20.60
N GLU A 43 -7.36 11.08 20.41
CA GLU A 43 -6.67 11.04 19.11
C GLU A 43 -7.45 10.15 18.11
N ILE A 44 -8.14 9.15 18.63
CA ILE A 44 -9.01 8.25 17.88
C ILE A 44 -10.43 8.35 18.46
N ASP A 45 -11.31 9.01 17.70
CA ASP A 45 -12.72 9.20 18.03
C ASP A 45 -13.51 7.91 17.74
N LEU A 46 -13.34 6.90 18.60
CA LEU A 46 -14.06 5.63 18.53
C LEU A 46 -14.77 5.36 19.86
N LEU A 47 -16.07 5.07 19.80
CA LEU A 47 -16.83 4.68 20.98
C LEU A 47 -16.49 3.23 21.36
N ILE A 48 -15.81 3.05 22.48
CA ILE A 48 -15.54 1.71 23.04
C ILE A 48 -16.67 1.35 24.00
N VAL A 49 -17.42 0.29 23.66
CA VAL A 49 -18.49 -0.27 24.49
C VAL A 49 -17.95 -1.45 25.30
N SER A 50 -18.25 -1.49 26.60
CA SER A 50 -17.96 -2.66 27.44
C SER A 50 -19.02 -3.72 27.21
N MET A 51 -18.61 -4.94 26.85
CA MET A 51 -19.48 -6.08 26.58
C MET A 51 -19.89 -6.81 27.86
N GLU A 52 -19.12 -6.72 28.96
CA GLU A 52 -19.45 -7.34 30.27
C GLU A 52 -18.54 -6.83 31.42
N LEU A 53 -18.89 -7.17 32.67
CA LEU A 53 -18.23 -6.79 33.96
C LEU A 53 -16.75 -7.23 34.12
N ASN A 54 -16.15 -7.87 33.12
CA ASN A 54 -14.74 -8.27 33.17
C ASN A 54 -13.83 -7.20 32.54
N GLU A 55 -13.16 -6.46 33.41
CA GLU A 55 -12.48 -5.19 33.12
C GLU A 55 -11.36 -5.25 32.06
N LYS A 56 -10.85 -6.45 31.73
CA LYS A 56 -9.63 -6.63 30.92
C LYS A 56 -9.83 -7.20 29.52
N THR A 57 -10.96 -7.83 29.18
CA THR A 57 -11.10 -8.56 27.89
C THR A 57 -12.44 -8.40 27.17
N ALA A 58 -13.50 -7.91 27.83
CA ALA A 58 -14.83 -7.78 27.23
C ALA A 58 -15.09 -6.35 26.73
N ARG A 59 -14.32 -5.85 25.75
CA ARG A 59 -14.57 -4.53 25.13
C ARG A 59 -14.66 -4.65 23.62
N GLY A 60 -15.67 -4.01 23.05
CA GLY A 60 -15.94 -4.00 21.62
C GLY A 60 -16.22 -2.60 21.09
N VAL A 61 -16.11 -2.45 19.78
CA VAL A 61 -16.51 -1.24 19.05
C VAL A 61 -17.78 -1.57 18.28
N HIS A 62 -18.75 -0.65 18.30
CA HIS A 62 -19.95 -0.81 17.52
C HIS A 62 -19.65 -0.61 16.03
N LEU A 63 -20.23 -1.44 15.17
CA LEU A 63 -19.93 -1.42 13.74
C LEU A 63 -20.27 -0.08 13.07
N SER A 64 -21.36 0.56 13.52
CA SER A 64 -21.75 1.89 13.02
C SER A 64 -20.69 2.94 13.33
N ASP A 65 -20.16 2.92 14.55
CA ASP A 65 -19.19 3.93 14.98
C ASP A 65 -17.83 3.72 14.28
N LEU A 66 -17.45 2.46 14.03
CA LEU A 66 -16.28 2.13 13.23
C LEU A 66 -16.46 2.60 11.77
N ALA A 67 -17.64 2.40 11.18
CA ALA A 67 -17.96 2.86 9.84
C ALA A 67 -17.86 4.39 9.74
N ASP A 68 -18.50 5.10 10.68
CA ASP A 68 -18.50 6.56 10.73
C ASP A 68 -17.08 7.11 10.91
N TYR A 69 -16.26 6.47 11.74
CA TYR A 69 -14.85 6.84 11.89
C TYR A 69 -14.07 6.69 10.57
N ILE A 70 -14.21 5.56 9.88
CA ILE A 70 -13.52 5.30 8.61
C ILE A 70 -13.98 6.29 7.54
N ASP A 71 -15.28 6.57 7.45
CA ASP A 71 -15.83 7.52 6.47
C ASP A 71 -15.36 8.95 6.74
N ARG A 72 -15.30 9.39 8.01
CA ARG A 72 -14.72 10.70 8.37
C ARG A 72 -13.25 10.81 7.96
N GLN A 73 -12.46 9.76 8.18
CA GLN A 73 -11.05 9.75 7.76
C GLN A 73 -10.93 9.82 6.23
N ARG A 74 -11.79 9.08 5.51
CA ARG A 74 -11.82 9.11 4.05
C ARG A 74 -12.17 10.48 3.49
N ASP A 75 -13.13 11.16 4.09
CA ASP A 75 -13.56 12.48 3.63
C ASP A 75 -12.51 13.57 3.93
N ARG A 76 -11.82 13.48 5.07
CA ARG A 76 -10.64 14.33 5.35
C ARG A 76 -9.56 14.16 4.26
N ALA A 77 -9.22 12.92 3.91
CA ALA A 77 -8.22 12.64 2.88
C ALA A 77 -8.63 13.15 1.48
N LYS A 78 -9.92 13.04 1.11
CA LYS A 78 -10.43 13.59 -0.16
C LYS A 78 -10.28 15.11 -0.23
N LEU A 79 -10.59 15.80 0.87
CA LEU A 79 -10.47 17.26 0.92
C LEU A 79 -9.03 17.72 0.75
N GLU A 80 -8.05 17.00 1.30
CA GLU A 80 -6.63 17.27 1.09
C GLU A 80 -6.24 17.12 -0.38
N LEU A 81 -6.67 16.03 -1.03
CA LEU A 81 -6.42 15.80 -2.46
C LEU A 81 -7.01 16.91 -3.34
N ASP A 82 -8.25 17.33 -3.05
CA ASP A 82 -8.92 18.40 -3.79
C ASP A 82 -8.24 19.75 -3.59
N ARG A 83 -7.70 20.04 -2.40
CA ARG A 83 -6.91 21.26 -2.14
C ARG A 83 -5.63 21.25 -2.98
N THR A 84 -4.88 20.15 -2.97
CA THR A 84 -3.67 20.01 -3.78
C THR A 84 -3.97 20.11 -5.27
N ARG A 85 -5.07 19.50 -5.73
CA ARG A 85 -5.50 19.56 -7.13
C ARG A 85 -5.90 20.97 -7.55
N LYS A 86 -6.67 21.70 -6.72
CA LYS A 86 -7.06 23.10 -6.98
C LYS A 86 -5.87 24.05 -6.99
N GLN A 87 -4.86 23.79 -6.15
CA GLN A 87 -3.60 24.54 -6.15
C GLN A 87 -2.78 24.25 -7.43
N ALA A 88 -2.70 22.99 -7.86
CA ALA A 88 -2.06 22.63 -9.13
C ALA A 88 -2.75 23.28 -10.34
N THR A 89 -4.08 23.35 -10.36
CA THR A 89 -4.82 24.04 -11.44
C THR A 89 -4.67 25.56 -11.39
N LYS A 90 -4.53 26.14 -10.19
CA LYS A 90 -4.34 27.60 -10.01
C LYS A 90 -2.95 28.06 -10.48
N SER A 91 -1.93 27.23 -10.35
CA SER A 91 -0.58 27.53 -10.84
C SER A 91 -0.43 27.48 -12.38
N LEU A 92 -1.44 26.99 -13.12
CA LEU A 92 -1.44 26.93 -14.58
C LEU A 92 -2.25 28.06 -15.28
N SER A 93 -2.75 29.07 -14.55
CA SER A 93 -3.65 30.10 -15.09
C SER A 93 -3.04 31.52 -15.20
N GLN A 94 -1.79 31.64 -15.65
CA GLN A 94 -1.28 32.91 -16.22
C GLN A 94 -0.77 32.68 -17.64
N GLU A 95 -1.69 32.64 -18.59
CA GLU A 95 -1.71 33.47 -19.81
C GLU A 95 -3.04 33.25 -20.55
N PRO A 96 -3.86 34.29 -20.80
CA PRO A 96 -5.05 34.19 -21.63
C PRO A 96 -4.70 34.56 -23.07
N ARG A 97 -4.90 33.65 -24.02
CA ARG A 97 -5.18 34.03 -25.41
C ARG A 97 -6.32 33.19 -25.97
N GLU A 98 -7.30 33.94 -26.44
CA GLU A 98 -8.48 33.53 -27.19
C GLU A 98 -8.18 32.45 -28.21
N VAL A 99 -8.96 31.37 -28.21
CA VAL A 99 -9.37 30.74 -29.46
C VAL A 99 -10.84 30.38 -29.34
N GLU A 100 -11.62 30.98 -30.24
CA GLU A 100 -13.04 30.81 -30.46
C GLU A 100 -13.42 29.32 -30.65
N LYS A 101 -14.61 28.96 -30.19
CA LYS A 101 -15.35 27.77 -30.66
C LYS A 101 -15.55 27.92 -32.19
N PRO A 102 -15.70 26.85 -33.02
CA PRO A 102 -16.63 25.75 -32.71
C PRO A 102 -16.38 24.37 -33.43
N GLU A 103 -17.24 23.41 -33.10
CA GLU A 103 -17.75 22.26 -33.91
C GLU A 103 -16.95 20.97 -34.15
N ALA A 104 -17.70 19.88 -33.92
CA ALA A 104 -17.78 18.57 -34.58
C ALA A 104 -16.55 17.89 -35.20
N ASP A 105 -16.50 16.58 -34.93
CA ASP A 105 -15.77 15.55 -35.65
C ASP A 105 -14.25 15.65 -35.65
N THR A 106 -13.63 14.74 -34.91
CA THR A 106 -12.71 13.74 -35.48
C THR A 106 -12.11 12.93 -34.33
N PHE A 107 -12.61 11.70 -34.20
CA PHE A 107 -11.82 10.58 -33.69
C PHE A 107 -10.45 10.59 -34.36
N SER A 108 -9.40 11.00 -33.65
CA SER A 108 -8.03 10.50 -33.76
C SER A 108 -7.10 11.37 -32.93
N ARG A 109 -7.00 11.08 -31.64
CA ARG A 109 -5.78 11.41 -30.89
C ARG A 109 -5.47 10.22 -30.00
N PRO A 110 -4.29 9.58 -30.13
CA PRO A 110 -3.97 8.33 -29.45
C PRO A 110 -3.86 8.61 -27.95
N ARG A 111 -4.97 8.44 -27.23
CA ARG A 111 -5.01 8.42 -25.79
C ARG A 111 -5.31 7.00 -25.39
N GLU A 112 -4.27 6.19 -25.24
CA GLU A 112 -4.21 5.01 -24.38
C GLU A 112 -3.01 4.17 -24.80
N SER A 113 -1.98 4.11 -23.96
CA SER A 113 -1.25 2.86 -23.65
C SER A 113 0.11 3.12 -22.97
N ASN A 114 0.16 3.63 -21.73
CA ASN A 114 1.31 3.21 -20.91
C ASN A 114 1.21 3.28 -19.37
N ASP A 115 0.07 3.60 -18.75
CA ASP A 115 0.05 3.71 -17.28
C ASP A 115 -0.33 2.40 -16.55
N LEU A 116 -0.59 1.31 -17.29
CA LEU A 116 -0.94 0.01 -16.72
C LEU A 116 0.28 -0.88 -16.40
N SER A 117 1.50 -0.41 -16.72
CA SER A 117 2.72 -1.24 -16.68
C SER A 117 3.69 -0.85 -15.55
N ARG A 118 3.43 0.22 -14.78
CA ARG A 118 4.30 0.63 -13.69
C ARG A 118 4.08 -0.26 -12.47
N GLN A 119 4.70 -1.44 -12.50
CA GLN A 119 4.79 -2.30 -11.33
C GLN A 119 5.40 -1.50 -10.17
N PRO A 120 4.77 -1.48 -8.98
CA PRO A 120 5.29 -0.73 -7.85
C PRO A 120 6.69 -1.24 -7.46
N ILE A 121 7.63 -0.32 -7.22
CA ILE A 121 9.00 -0.66 -6.82
C ILE A 121 8.95 -1.22 -5.39
N LEU A 122 9.07 -2.54 -5.27
CA LEU A 122 9.07 -3.26 -3.99
C LEU A 122 10.50 -3.55 -3.54
N PHE A 123 10.87 -3.06 -2.35
CA PHE A 123 12.14 -3.36 -1.72
C PHE A 123 12.05 -4.62 -0.87
N ILE A 124 12.97 -5.56 -1.07
CA ILE A 124 13.04 -6.84 -0.38
C ILE A 124 14.33 -6.96 0.43
N ARG A 125 14.25 -7.58 1.62
CA ARG A 125 15.40 -7.80 2.52
C ARG A 125 16.16 -9.07 2.14
N LEU A 126 17.37 -9.27 2.69
CA LEU A 126 18.22 -10.43 2.40
C LEU A 126 17.52 -11.79 2.61
N ALA A 127 16.67 -11.91 3.63
CA ALA A 127 15.90 -13.13 3.89
C ALA A 127 14.95 -13.49 2.74
N GLU A 128 14.35 -12.48 2.12
CA GLU A 128 13.45 -12.64 0.97
C GLU A 128 14.26 -13.02 -0.28
N VAL A 129 15.38 -12.33 -0.51
CA VAL A 129 16.28 -12.61 -1.64
C VAL A 129 16.79 -14.05 -1.57
N LYS A 130 17.16 -14.55 -0.38
CA LYS A 130 17.55 -15.94 -0.15
C LYS A 130 16.43 -16.92 -0.51
N ARG A 131 15.17 -16.57 -0.20
CA ARG A 131 14.01 -17.43 -0.52
C ARG A 131 13.74 -17.50 -2.01
N ILE A 132 13.83 -16.37 -2.72
CA ILE A 132 13.57 -16.28 -4.17
C ILE A 132 14.70 -16.95 -4.97
N THR A 133 15.96 -16.66 -4.63
CA THR A 133 17.11 -17.18 -5.38
C THR A 133 17.51 -18.60 -4.97
N GLY A 134 17.14 -19.05 -3.77
CA GLY A 134 17.58 -20.32 -3.20
C GLY A 134 19.08 -20.35 -2.83
N MET A 135 19.78 -19.23 -2.89
CA MET A 135 21.23 -19.14 -2.72
C MET A 135 21.64 -18.73 -1.31
N SER A 136 22.82 -19.19 -0.85
CA SER A 136 23.37 -18.74 0.43
C SER A 136 23.76 -17.25 0.40
N THR A 137 23.75 -16.61 1.56
CA THR A 137 24.11 -15.19 1.72
C THR A 137 25.52 -14.90 1.22
N SER A 138 26.47 -15.79 1.50
CA SER A 138 27.85 -15.66 1.02
C SER A 138 27.94 -15.69 -0.51
N THR A 139 27.15 -16.52 -1.18
CA THR A 139 27.15 -16.58 -2.65
C THR A 139 26.50 -15.34 -3.24
N ILE A 140 25.44 -14.80 -2.62
CA ILE A 140 24.83 -13.53 -3.04
C ILE A 140 25.87 -12.41 -2.97
N TYR A 141 26.58 -12.26 -1.85
CA TYR A 141 27.61 -11.22 -1.72
C TYR A 141 28.79 -11.42 -2.68
N LYS A 142 29.21 -12.65 -2.94
CA LYS A 142 30.22 -12.95 -3.98
C LYS A 142 29.75 -12.49 -5.36
N MET A 143 28.50 -12.75 -5.73
CA MET A 143 27.95 -12.34 -7.02
C MET A 143 27.73 -10.83 -7.12
N VAL A 144 27.40 -10.16 -6.01
CA VAL A 144 27.36 -8.70 -5.92
C VAL A 144 28.76 -8.11 -6.16
N SER A 145 29.80 -8.72 -5.55
CA SER A 145 31.20 -8.32 -5.80
C SER A 145 31.63 -8.55 -7.25
N GLN A 146 31.11 -9.61 -7.88
CA GLN A 146 31.36 -9.94 -9.29
C GLN A 146 30.44 -9.17 -10.26
N SER A 147 29.63 -8.22 -9.77
CA SER A 147 28.66 -7.44 -10.56
C SER A 147 27.69 -8.28 -11.41
N THR A 148 27.50 -9.56 -11.05
CA THR A 148 26.61 -10.50 -11.76
C THR A 148 25.22 -10.54 -11.13
N PHE A 149 25.05 -9.97 -9.94
CA PHE A 149 23.79 -9.89 -9.21
C PHE A 149 23.39 -8.42 -8.97
N PRO A 150 22.08 -8.09 -8.90
CA PRO A 150 21.60 -6.74 -8.65
C PRO A 150 22.24 -6.08 -7.42
N ARG A 151 22.53 -4.78 -7.54
CA ARG A 151 23.20 -4.02 -6.49
C ARG A 151 22.25 -3.79 -5.32
N GLN A 152 22.81 -3.86 -4.11
CA GLN A 152 22.04 -3.62 -2.90
C GLN A 152 21.83 -2.10 -2.66
N ILE A 153 20.62 -1.73 -2.26
CA ILE A 153 20.23 -0.36 -1.92
C ILE A 153 20.27 -0.20 -0.40
N LYS A 154 20.96 0.85 0.06
CA LYS A 154 21.02 1.21 1.49
C LYS A 154 19.81 2.09 1.81
N LEU A 155 18.84 1.56 2.56
CA LEU A 155 17.64 2.31 2.97
C LEU A 155 17.87 3.18 4.22
N GLY A 156 19.00 2.98 4.92
CA GLY A 156 19.40 3.76 6.10
C GLY A 156 20.04 2.90 7.19
N GLY A 157 21.07 3.42 7.85
CA GLY A 157 21.80 2.70 8.91
C GLY A 157 22.38 1.36 8.44
N ARG A 158 22.11 0.28 9.20
CA ARG A 158 22.50 -1.11 8.85
C ARG A 158 21.49 -1.81 7.94
N ALA A 159 20.44 -1.14 7.48
CA ALA A 159 19.39 -1.75 6.65
C ALA A 159 19.75 -1.70 5.17
N VAL A 160 19.80 -2.89 4.56
CA VAL A 160 20.07 -3.10 3.14
C VAL A 160 18.88 -3.83 2.51
N ALA A 161 18.51 -3.42 1.30
CA ALA A 161 17.43 -4.02 0.53
C ALA A 161 17.81 -4.17 -0.95
N TRP A 162 17.06 -4.98 -1.68
CA TRP A 162 17.15 -5.16 -3.13
C TRP A 162 15.82 -4.84 -3.78
N VAL A 163 15.83 -4.44 -5.05
CA VAL A 163 14.59 -4.25 -5.81
C VAL A 163 14.07 -5.62 -6.23
N ARG A 164 12.82 -5.93 -5.89
CA ARG A 164 12.20 -7.24 -6.18
C ARG A 164 12.22 -7.57 -7.67
N VAL A 165 11.90 -6.59 -8.51
CA VAL A 165 11.85 -6.75 -9.97
C VAL A 165 13.21 -7.15 -10.52
N GLU A 166 14.29 -6.46 -10.13
CA GLU A 166 15.65 -6.79 -10.58
C GLU A 166 16.07 -8.21 -10.18
N VAL A 167 15.69 -8.67 -8.98
CA VAL A 167 16.00 -10.04 -8.52
C VAL A 167 15.25 -11.09 -9.34
N ILE A 168 13.99 -10.83 -9.70
CA ILE A 168 13.19 -11.72 -10.54
C ILE A 168 13.75 -11.74 -11.98
N GLU A 169 14.05 -10.58 -12.55
CA GLU A 169 14.64 -10.47 -13.88
C GLU A 169 15.98 -11.22 -13.96
N TRP A 170 16.79 -11.13 -12.91
CA TRP A 170 18.02 -11.90 -12.82
C TRP A 170 17.77 -13.41 -12.84
N CYS A 171 16.76 -13.89 -12.09
CA CYS A 171 16.34 -15.29 -12.13
C CYS A 171 15.89 -15.70 -13.55
N ASP A 172 15.12 -14.87 -14.23
CA ASP A 172 14.67 -15.12 -15.59
C ASP A 172 15.83 -15.15 -16.59
N LEU A 173 16.81 -14.26 -16.45
CA LEU A 173 18.04 -14.29 -17.26
C LEU A 173 18.83 -15.59 -17.04
N ARG A 174 18.91 -16.08 -15.79
CA ARG A 174 19.53 -17.37 -15.48
C ARG A 174 18.78 -18.53 -16.11
N ILE A 175 17.45 -18.51 -16.07
CA ILE A 175 16.59 -19.52 -16.70
C ILE A 175 16.78 -19.51 -18.22
N LYS A 176 16.72 -18.33 -18.85
CA LYS A 176 16.95 -18.15 -20.28
C LYS A 176 18.32 -18.65 -20.69
N LYS A 177 19.38 -18.27 -19.97
CA LYS A 177 20.75 -18.75 -20.23
C LYS A 177 20.84 -20.27 -20.13
N SER A 178 20.24 -20.88 -19.10
CA SER A 178 20.24 -22.34 -18.93
C SER A 178 19.47 -23.06 -20.04
N ARG A 179 18.34 -22.51 -20.50
CA ARG A 179 17.53 -23.11 -21.56
C ARG A 179 18.12 -22.90 -22.96
N MET A 180 18.76 -21.75 -23.22
CA MET A 180 19.46 -21.47 -24.49
C MET A 180 20.69 -22.38 -24.67
N LEU A 181 21.44 -22.65 -23.61
CA LEU A 181 22.59 -23.57 -23.66
C LEU A 181 22.19 -25.01 -23.96
N LYS A 182 20.95 -25.42 -23.64
CA LYS A 182 20.42 -26.75 -23.96
C LYS A 182 19.92 -26.91 -25.40
N SER A 183 19.73 -25.82 -26.14
CA SER A 183 19.26 -25.85 -27.53
C SER A 183 20.39 -25.79 -28.56
N GLN A 184 21.62 -25.52 -28.10
CA GLN A 184 22.82 -25.36 -28.91
C GLN A 184 23.75 -26.60 -28.83
N ASN A 185 23.31 -27.65 -28.14
CA ASN A 185 24.06 -28.87 -27.86
C ASN A 185 23.19 -30.08 -28.19
#